data_AF-A0A090V915-F1
#
_entry.id   AF-A0A090V915-F1
#
_cell.length_a   1.000
_cell.length_b   1.000
_cell.length_c   1.000
_cell.angle_alpha   90.00
_cell.angle_beta   90.00
_cell.angle_gamma   90.00
#
_symmetry.space_group_name_H-M   'P 1'
#
loop_
_entity.id
_entity.type
_entity.pdbx_description
1 polymer ?
#
loop_
_entity_poly.entity_id
_entity_poly.type
_entity_poly.pdbx_seq_one_letter_code
_entity_poly.pdbx_strand_id
1 'polypeptide(L)'
;MPVRKYTYYDFTLSLCPECLKRVDAKIVFENGNVYMLKRCREHGNSKVLIADDIEYYKNIRNYNKPSETPYVFNTKTDYGCPYDCGLCPDHEQHSCLTVVEVTDRCNLTCPTCYAGSSPTYGRHRTLDEVKVMLDTIVRNEKEPDVVQISGGEPTIHPQFWEIMDYAKSLPIRHLMLNTNGIKIAKDIAFAERLKTYSPNFEIYLQFDSFENSVLQELRGADLNHIRAQAIANLNAVNLSTTLVVTLQKG
;
A
#
# COMPACT_ATOMS: atom_id res chain seq x y z
N MET A 1 -16.91 9.72 45.13
CA MET A 1 -16.17 8.55 44.59
C MET A 1 -15.01 9.06 43.75
N PRO A 2 -13.83 8.39 43.71
CA PRO A 2 -12.75 8.79 42.82
C PRO A 2 -13.19 8.69 41.34
N VAL A 3 -12.86 9.69 40.53
CA VAL A 3 -13.25 9.77 39.12
C VAL A 3 -12.01 9.60 38.24
N ARG A 4 -12.14 8.87 37.12
CA ARG A 4 -11.05 8.74 36.12
C ARG A 4 -10.96 10.02 35.29
N LYS A 5 -9.76 10.31 34.79
CA LYS A 5 -9.52 11.44 33.86
C LYS A 5 -10.06 11.23 32.43
N TYR A 6 -10.74 10.12 32.18
CA TYR A 6 -11.25 9.73 30.87
C TYR A 6 -12.62 9.07 31.02
N THR A 7 -13.40 9.11 29.94
CA THR A 7 -14.65 8.35 29.81
C THR A 7 -14.36 7.04 29.08
N TYR A 8 -14.79 5.91 29.64
CA TYR A 8 -14.74 4.62 28.94
C TYR A 8 -15.78 4.60 27.82
N TYR A 9 -15.38 4.18 26.62
CA TYR A 9 -16.27 4.06 25.47
C TYR A 9 -16.52 2.59 25.10
N ASP A 10 -15.44 1.82 24.87
CA ASP A 10 -15.57 0.46 24.34
C ASP A 10 -14.37 -0.42 24.73
N PHE A 11 -14.52 -1.74 24.55
CA PHE A 11 -13.48 -2.74 24.69
C PHE A 11 -13.14 -3.35 23.33
N THR A 12 -11.86 -3.59 23.07
CA THR A 12 -11.40 -4.20 21.82
C THR A 12 -10.10 -4.97 22.03
N LEU A 13 -9.61 -5.61 20.98
CA LEU A 13 -8.31 -6.26 20.93
C LEU A 13 -7.32 -5.39 20.14
N SER A 14 -6.04 -5.52 20.45
CA SER A 14 -4.94 -4.86 19.74
C SER A 14 -3.69 -5.73 19.80
N LEU A 15 -2.61 -5.27 19.18
CA LEU A 15 -1.26 -5.81 19.39
C LEU A 15 -0.46 -4.96 20.37
N CYS A 16 0.41 -5.61 21.14
CA CYS A 16 1.47 -4.95 21.91
C CYS A 16 2.46 -4.27 20.95
N PRO A 17 2.87 -3.01 21.17
CA PRO A 17 3.78 -2.31 20.27
C PRO A 17 5.21 -2.89 20.24
N GLU A 18 5.57 -3.73 21.21
CA GLU A 18 6.91 -4.30 21.33
C GLU A 18 6.95 -5.76 20.84
N CYS A 19 6.18 -6.66 21.48
CA CYS A 19 6.21 -8.08 21.12
C CYS A 19 5.16 -8.51 20.09
N LEU A 20 4.30 -7.60 19.61
CA LEU A 20 3.25 -7.85 18.61
C LEU A 20 2.22 -8.94 19.01
N LYS A 21 2.25 -9.44 20.26
CA LYS A 21 1.24 -10.37 20.78
C LYS A 21 -0.11 -9.66 20.92
N ARG A 22 -1.20 -10.42 20.73
CA ARG A 22 -2.57 -9.95 20.96
C ARG A 22 -2.77 -9.57 22.43
N VAL A 23 -3.35 -8.40 22.67
CA VAL A 23 -3.61 -7.82 23.99
C VAL A 23 -5.01 -7.21 24.05
N ASP A 24 -5.57 -7.18 25.25
CA ASP A 24 -6.80 -6.44 25.53
C ASP A 24 -6.56 -4.93 25.46
N ALA A 25 -7.53 -4.22 24.93
CA ALA A 25 -7.52 -2.77 24.82
C ALA A 25 -8.86 -2.14 25.17
N LYS A 26 -8.82 -0.88 25.60
CA LYS A 26 -9.99 -0.04 25.84
C LYS A 26 -9.92 1.20 24.98
N ILE A 27 -11.05 1.59 24.43
CA ILE A 27 -11.23 2.90 23.81
C ILE A 27 -11.76 3.86 24.87
N VAL A 28 -11.08 5.00 25.02
CA VAL A 28 -11.43 6.03 26.00
C VAL A 28 -11.41 7.41 25.38
N PHE A 29 -12.23 8.30 25.92
CA PHE A 29 -12.26 9.72 25.56
C PHE A 29 -11.57 10.55 26.64
N GLU A 30 -10.56 11.32 26.26
CA GLU A 30 -9.76 12.17 27.15
C GLU A 30 -9.39 13.45 26.42
N ASN A 31 -9.75 14.62 26.97
CA ASN A 31 -9.41 15.95 26.44
C ASN A 31 -9.74 16.13 24.95
N GLY A 32 -10.98 15.81 24.53
CA GLY A 32 -11.43 15.95 23.14
C GLY A 32 -10.93 14.86 22.18
N ASN A 33 -10.01 14.00 22.62
CA ASN A 33 -9.36 12.98 21.80
C ASN A 33 -9.86 11.57 22.14
N VAL A 34 -9.65 10.65 21.21
CA VAL A 34 -9.92 9.22 21.36
C VAL A 34 -8.61 8.46 21.49
N TYR A 35 -8.44 7.74 22.59
CA TYR A 35 -7.26 6.95 22.88
C TYR A 35 -7.58 5.47 23.01
N MET A 36 -6.67 4.64 22.53
CA MET A 36 -6.65 3.21 22.81
C MET A 36 -5.63 2.92 23.92
N LEU A 37 -6.11 2.44 25.06
CA LEU A 37 -5.30 1.97 26.17
C LEU A 37 -5.09 0.48 26.04
N LYS A 38 -3.84 0.02 25.98
CA LYS A 38 -3.47 -1.38 25.80
C LYS A 38 -2.73 -1.89 27.03
N ARG A 39 -2.88 -3.17 27.37
CA ARG A 39 -2.13 -3.80 28.46
C ARG A 39 -1.48 -5.11 28.02
N CYS A 40 -0.16 -5.09 27.90
CA CYS A 40 0.65 -6.29 27.74
C CYS A 40 1.06 -6.85 29.11
N ARG A 41 1.08 -8.19 29.24
CA ARG A 41 1.58 -8.84 30.46
C ARG A 41 3.09 -8.67 30.64
N GLU A 42 3.83 -8.55 29.55
CA GLU A 42 5.29 -8.43 29.53
C GLU A 42 5.74 -6.96 29.53
N HIS A 43 5.15 -6.13 28.65
CA HIS A 43 5.60 -4.74 28.40
C HIS A 43 4.74 -3.67 29.09
N GLY A 44 3.76 -4.07 29.91
CA GLY A 44 2.93 -3.15 30.68
C GLY A 44 1.89 -2.38 29.85
N ASN A 45 1.60 -1.14 30.26
CA ASN A 45 0.53 -0.33 29.68
C ASN A 45 1.06 0.58 28.57
N SER A 46 0.30 0.72 27.48
CA SER A 46 0.55 1.73 26.46
C SER A 46 -0.72 2.49 26.09
N LYS A 47 -0.54 3.71 25.59
CA LYS A 47 -1.62 4.63 25.19
C LYS A 47 -1.30 5.18 23.81
N VAL A 48 -2.23 5.05 22.88
CA VAL A 48 -2.09 5.56 21.51
C VAL A 48 -3.30 6.41 21.14
N LEU A 49 -3.05 7.55 20.50
CA LEU A 49 -4.10 8.38 19.90
C LEU A 49 -4.64 7.67 18.66
N ILE A 50 -5.95 7.49 18.57
CA ILE A 50 -6.59 6.83 17.41
C ILE A 50 -7.56 7.75 16.66
N ALA A 51 -8.02 8.83 17.29
CA ALA A 51 -8.72 9.93 16.63
C ALA A 51 -8.60 11.20 17.49
N ASP A 52 -8.63 12.36 16.86
CA ASP A 52 -8.59 13.69 17.49
C ASP A 52 -9.97 14.35 17.61
N ASP A 53 -11.01 13.69 17.07
CA ASP A 53 -12.41 14.09 17.16
C ASP A 53 -13.29 12.94 17.67
N ILE A 54 -13.87 13.13 18.86
CA ILE A 54 -14.77 12.16 19.51
C ILE A 54 -16.09 12.00 18.74
N GLU A 55 -16.68 13.08 18.25
CA GLU A 55 -18.00 13.03 17.60
C GLU A 55 -17.90 12.36 16.25
N TYR A 56 -16.84 12.67 15.48
CA TYR A 56 -16.52 11.94 14.27
C TYR A 56 -16.32 10.45 14.55
N TYR A 57 -15.49 10.08 15.53
CA TYR A 57 -15.22 8.67 15.87
C TYR A 57 -16.47 7.88 16.29
N LYS A 58 -17.45 8.53 16.92
CA LYS A 58 -18.74 7.88 17.19
C LYS A 58 -19.54 7.68 15.90
N ASN A 59 -19.53 8.67 15.02
CA ASN A 59 -20.37 8.72 13.84
C ASN A 59 -19.88 7.80 12.70
N ILE A 60 -18.58 7.48 12.60
CA ILE A 60 -18.04 6.66 11.50
C ILE A 60 -18.77 5.32 11.31
N ARG A 61 -19.25 4.69 12.39
CA ARG A 61 -19.93 3.39 12.32
C ARG A 61 -21.30 3.46 11.63
N ASN A 62 -21.88 4.65 11.52
CA ASN A 62 -23.16 4.87 10.83
C ASN A 62 -23.03 4.80 9.30
N TYR A 63 -21.80 4.81 8.76
CA TYR A 63 -21.53 4.79 7.32
C TYR A 63 -20.94 3.46 6.84
N ASN A 64 -21.00 2.41 7.65
CA ASN A 64 -20.54 1.09 7.24
C ASN A 64 -21.43 0.52 6.13
N LYS A 65 -20.81 0.05 5.05
CA LYS A 65 -21.48 -0.74 4.00
C LYS A 65 -21.46 -2.23 4.35
N PRO A 66 -22.36 -3.05 3.77
CA PRO A 66 -22.24 -4.50 3.82
C PRO A 66 -20.86 -4.99 3.37
N SER A 67 -20.38 -6.07 3.99
CA SER A 67 -19.16 -6.77 3.60
C SER A 67 -19.24 -7.22 2.14
N GLU A 68 -18.19 -6.98 1.36
CA GLU A 68 -18.03 -7.57 0.03
C GLU A 68 -16.87 -8.56 0.14
N THR A 69 -17.10 -9.82 -0.21
CA THR A 69 -16.12 -10.89 0.04
C THR A 69 -15.52 -11.39 -1.26
N PRO A 70 -14.28 -11.90 -1.25
CA PRO A 70 -13.74 -12.58 -2.41
C PRO A 70 -14.55 -13.87 -2.66
N TYR A 71 -14.54 -14.35 -3.90
CA TYR A 71 -15.13 -15.66 -4.25
C TYR A 71 -14.36 -16.82 -3.63
N VAL A 72 -13.05 -16.65 -3.39
CA VAL A 72 -12.21 -17.67 -2.76
C VAL A 72 -11.26 -17.04 -1.75
N PHE A 73 -11.26 -17.59 -0.54
CA PHE A 73 -10.31 -17.28 0.52
C PHE A 73 -9.03 -18.13 0.37
N ASN A 74 -7.89 -17.59 0.79
CA ASN A 74 -6.58 -18.25 0.67
C ASN A 74 -6.19 -19.05 1.92
N THR A 75 -6.73 -18.69 3.08
CA THR A 75 -6.40 -19.33 4.37
C THR A 75 -7.66 -19.67 5.15
N LYS A 76 -7.51 -20.47 6.22
CA LYS A 76 -8.58 -20.76 7.19
C LYS A 76 -8.39 -19.89 8.43
N THR A 77 -9.43 -19.77 9.25
CA THR A 77 -9.34 -19.17 10.58
C THR A 77 -9.22 -20.29 11.62
N ASP A 78 -8.02 -20.51 12.16
CA ASP A 78 -7.72 -21.56 13.15
C ASP A 78 -7.38 -20.95 14.54
N TYR A 79 -6.39 -20.06 14.60
CA TYR A 79 -5.92 -19.33 15.79
C TYR A 79 -6.50 -17.90 15.91
N GLY A 80 -7.14 -17.40 14.85
CA GLY A 80 -7.75 -16.08 14.73
C GLY A 80 -6.75 -14.96 14.39
N CYS A 81 -7.26 -13.78 14.09
CA CYS A 81 -6.45 -12.61 13.78
C CYS A 81 -5.52 -12.20 14.96
N PRO A 82 -4.21 -11.93 14.73
CA PRO A 82 -3.49 -11.88 13.44
C PRO A 82 -2.70 -13.16 13.11
N TYR A 83 -2.93 -14.27 13.80
CA TYR A 83 -2.06 -15.46 13.72
C TYR A 83 -2.30 -16.30 12.45
N ASP A 84 -3.48 -16.18 11.84
CA ASP A 84 -3.81 -16.81 10.55
C ASP A 84 -3.83 -15.79 9.40
N CYS A 85 -3.00 -14.75 9.49
CA CYS A 85 -3.04 -13.63 8.55
C CYS A 85 -2.79 -14.10 7.10
N GLY A 86 -3.63 -13.59 6.22
CA GLY A 86 -3.88 -14.00 4.84
C GLY A 86 -5.31 -13.59 4.49
N LEU A 87 -5.75 -13.79 3.24
CA LEU A 87 -7.16 -13.54 2.88
C LEU A 87 -8.03 -14.68 3.46
N CYS A 88 -8.35 -14.62 4.76
CA CYS A 88 -9.13 -15.61 5.52
C CYS A 88 -10.62 -15.23 5.63
N PRO A 89 -11.52 -16.15 6.02
CA PRO A 89 -12.95 -15.88 6.19
C PRO A 89 -13.31 -14.80 7.23
N ASP A 90 -12.41 -14.46 8.16
CA ASP A 90 -12.61 -13.33 9.10
C ASP A 90 -12.42 -11.96 8.42
N HIS A 91 -11.93 -11.91 7.17
CA HIS A 91 -11.89 -10.69 6.38
C HIS A 91 -13.26 -10.39 5.78
N GLU A 92 -13.84 -9.29 6.22
CA GLU A 92 -15.13 -8.76 5.77
C GLU A 92 -15.02 -7.89 4.49
N GLN A 93 -13.86 -7.91 3.83
CA GLN A 93 -13.64 -7.18 2.57
C GLN A 93 -12.79 -8.00 1.59
N HIS A 94 -13.13 -7.91 0.31
CA HIS A 94 -12.34 -8.38 -0.82
C HIS A 94 -11.15 -7.44 -1.10
N SER A 95 -10.28 -7.81 -2.04
CA SER A 95 -9.08 -7.01 -2.34
C SER A 95 -9.40 -5.88 -3.32
N CYS A 96 -9.93 -4.75 -2.83
CA CYS A 96 -10.30 -3.60 -3.67
C CYS A 96 -9.11 -3.06 -4.51
N LEU A 97 -7.92 -3.07 -3.93
CA LEU A 97 -6.66 -2.72 -4.61
C LEU A 97 -5.59 -3.71 -4.18
N THR A 98 -5.10 -4.49 -5.14
CA THR A 98 -4.04 -5.47 -4.88
C THR A 98 -2.71 -4.96 -5.40
N VAL A 99 -1.67 -5.02 -4.58
CA VAL A 99 -0.30 -4.65 -4.97
C VAL A 99 0.51 -5.92 -5.19
N VAL A 100 1.07 -6.09 -6.39
CA VAL A 100 1.94 -7.21 -6.75
C VAL A 100 3.38 -6.72 -6.83
N GLU A 101 4.18 -7.09 -5.85
CA GLU A 101 5.59 -6.75 -5.79
C GLU A 101 6.42 -7.72 -6.66
N VAL A 102 6.86 -7.25 -7.83
CA VAL A 102 7.59 -8.09 -8.80
C VAL A 102 9.10 -8.12 -8.55
N THR A 103 9.60 -7.26 -7.67
CA THR A 103 11.04 -7.14 -7.37
C THR A 103 11.26 -6.51 -5.99
N ASP A 104 12.29 -6.92 -5.27
CA ASP A 104 12.77 -6.19 -4.08
C ASP A 104 13.75 -5.07 -4.46
N ARG A 105 14.32 -5.14 -5.67
CA ARG A 105 15.35 -4.21 -6.15
C ARG A 105 14.75 -2.90 -6.62
N CYS A 106 15.46 -1.82 -6.34
CA CYS A 106 15.16 -0.47 -6.84
C CYS A 106 16.43 0.17 -7.40
N ASN A 107 16.29 1.12 -8.32
CA ASN A 107 17.40 1.96 -8.79
C ASN A 107 17.64 3.20 -7.90
N LEU A 108 16.95 3.29 -6.76
CA LEU A 108 17.13 4.27 -5.68
C LEU A 108 17.31 3.54 -4.34
N THR A 109 17.83 4.25 -3.34
CA THR A 109 17.95 3.78 -1.95
C THR A 109 17.32 4.81 -1.02
N CYS A 110 16.00 4.98 -1.09
CA CYS A 110 15.30 6.05 -0.39
C CYS A 110 15.36 5.87 1.13
N PRO A 111 15.73 6.91 1.92
CA PRO A 111 15.75 6.84 3.38
C PRO A 111 14.41 6.45 4.02
N THR A 112 13.30 6.79 3.36
CA THR A 112 11.93 6.52 3.83
C THR A 112 11.33 5.21 3.31
N CYS A 113 12.09 4.40 2.56
CA CYS A 113 11.56 3.17 1.98
C CYS A 113 11.27 2.12 3.06
N TYR A 114 9.99 1.85 3.33
CA TYR A 114 9.60 0.82 4.29
C TYR A 114 10.04 -0.59 3.88
N ALA A 115 10.17 -0.84 2.56
CA ALA A 115 10.59 -2.14 2.01
C ALA A 115 12.11 -2.34 2.02
N GLY A 116 12.90 -1.28 2.33
CA GLY A 116 14.36 -1.35 2.28
C GLY A 116 14.93 -1.61 0.88
N SER A 117 14.14 -1.42 -0.18
CA SER A 117 14.53 -1.67 -1.56
C SER A 117 15.72 -0.81 -1.97
N SER A 118 16.67 -1.44 -2.66
CA SER A 118 17.89 -0.79 -3.14
C SER A 118 18.45 -1.53 -4.35
N PRO A 119 19.50 -1.01 -5.02
CA PRO A 119 20.13 -1.72 -6.13
C PRO A 119 20.77 -3.06 -5.72
N THR A 120 21.13 -3.20 -4.44
CA THR A 120 21.88 -4.34 -3.90
C THR A 120 21.04 -5.27 -3.03
N TYR A 121 19.81 -4.89 -2.71
CA TYR A 121 18.94 -5.66 -1.82
C TYR A 121 17.97 -6.58 -2.58
N GLY A 122 17.84 -7.81 -2.11
CA GLY A 122 16.85 -8.78 -2.57
C GLY A 122 16.98 -9.22 -4.04
N ARG A 123 15.86 -9.62 -4.64
CA ARG A 123 15.82 -10.26 -5.96
C ARG A 123 14.63 -9.81 -6.81
N HIS A 124 14.75 -10.07 -8.10
CA HIS A 124 13.60 -10.11 -9.00
C HIS A 124 12.82 -11.41 -8.77
N ARG A 125 11.48 -11.35 -8.82
CA ARG A 125 10.67 -12.57 -8.89
C ARG A 125 10.81 -13.19 -10.27
N THR A 126 10.68 -14.51 -10.39
CA THR A 126 10.62 -15.11 -11.73
C THR A 126 9.29 -14.76 -12.38
N LEU A 127 9.23 -14.79 -13.71
CA LEU A 127 7.96 -14.61 -14.41
C LEU A 127 6.88 -15.59 -13.92
N ASP A 128 7.25 -16.84 -13.65
CA ASP A 128 6.31 -17.86 -13.16
C ASP A 128 5.77 -17.54 -11.76
N GLU A 129 6.61 -17.03 -10.85
CA GLU A 129 6.16 -16.55 -9.53
C GLU A 129 5.14 -15.43 -9.69
N VAL A 130 5.41 -14.46 -10.56
CA VAL A 130 4.50 -13.33 -10.81
C VAL A 130 3.19 -13.79 -11.44
N LYS A 131 3.23 -14.77 -12.37
CA LYS A 131 2.02 -15.38 -12.94
C LYS A 131 1.17 -16.03 -11.86
N VAL A 132 1.77 -16.84 -10.98
CA VAL A 132 1.05 -17.48 -9.86
C VAL A 132 0.41 -16.45 -8.93
N MET A 133 1.10 -15.34 -8.65
CA MET A 133 0.54 -14.24 -7.85
C MET A 133 -0.70 -13.63 -8.53
N LEU A 134 -0.60 -13.28 -9.81
CA LEU A 134 -1.71 -12.70 -10.57
C LEU A 134 -2.88 -13.66 -10.74
N ASP A 135 -2.61 -14.94 -11.03
CA ASP A 135 -3.63 -15.98 -11.14
C ASP A 135 -4.35 -16.23 -9.83
N THR A 136 -3.64 -16.12 -8.70
CA THR A 136 -4.25 -16.20 -7.37
C THR A 136 -5.24 -15.07 -7.14
N ILE A 137 -4.91 -13.85 -7.58
CA ILE A 137 -5.80 -12.68 -7.48
C ILE A 137 -7.05 -12.88 -8.35
N VAL A 138 -6.87 -13.30 -9.61
CA VAL A 138 -7.99 -13.60 -10.52
C VAL A 138 -8.84 -14.76 -9.98
N ARG A 139 -8.25 -15.79 -9.39
CA ARG A 139 -8.99 -16.90 -8.78
C ARG A 139 -9.90 -16.41 -7.65
N ASN A 140 -9.39 -15.51 -6.81
CA ASN A 140 -10.09 -14.98 -5.64
C ASN A 140 -11.19 -13.99 -6.01
N GLU A 141 -10.92 -13.09 -6.97
CA GLU A 141 -11.80 -11.96 -7.28
C GLU A 141 -12.62 -12.14 -8.56
N LYS A 142 -12.27 -13.13 -9.41
CA LYS A 142 -12.76 -13.33 -10.79
C LYS A 142 -12.41 -12.18 -11.74
N GLU A 143 -12.84 -10.97 -11.40
CA GLU A 143 -12.55 -9.73 -12.11
C GLU A 143 -11.97 -8.71 -11.11
N PRO A 144 -10.67 -8.78 -10.79
CA PRO A 144 -10.04 -7.85 -9.84
C PRO A 144 -10.26 -6.39 -10.25
N ASP A 145 -10.69 -5.54 -9.31
CA ASP A 145 -10.97 -4.13 -9.59
C ASP A 145 -9.72 -3.35 -9.99
N VAL A 146 -8.71 -3.37 -9.12
CA VAL A 146 -7.45 -2.67 -9.33
C VAL A 146 -6.28 -3.56 -8.95
N VAL A 147 -5.34 -3.73 -9.88
CA VAL A 147 -4.04 -4.39 -9.61
C VAL A 147 -2.91 -3.43 -9.91
N GLN A 148 -2.02 -3.23 -8.95
CA GLN A 148 -0.82 -2.44 -9.10
C GLN A 148 0.41 -3.34 -9.24
N ILE A 149 1.16 -3.15 -10.33
CA ILE A 149 2.50 -3.74 -10.47
C ILE A 149 3.49 -2.81 -9.75
N SER A 150 4.17 -3.35 -8.75
CA SER A 150 5.03 -2.59 -7.81
C SER A 150 6.23 -3.44 -7.35
N GLY A 151 6.75 -3.18 -6.14
CA GLY A 151 7.96 -3.75 -5.56
C GLY A 151 8.91 -2.65 -5.12
N GLY A 152 10.20 -2.80 -5.38
CA GLY A 152 11.15 -1.70 -5.41
C GLY A 152 10.87 -0.77 -6.60
N GLU A 153 11.54 -0.98 -7.73
CA GLU A 153 11.20 -0.31 -8.99
C GLU A 153 10.86 -1.36 -10.06
N PRO A 154 9.58 -1.57 -10.42
CA PRO A 154 9.20 -2.63 -11.35
C PRO A 154 9.82 -2.45 -12.74
N THR A 155 10.07 -1.22 -13.20
CA THR A 155 10.60 -0.96 -14.54
C THR A 155 12.04 -1.41 -14.76
N ILE A 156 12.77 -1.79 -13.68
CA ILE A 156 14.10 -2.40 -13.79
C ILE A 156 14.07 -3.93 -13.83
N HIS A 157 12.89 -4.55 -13.74
CA HIS A 157 12.76 -5.99 -13.85
C HIS A 157 13.18 -6.47 -15.26
N PRO A 158 14.02 -7.50 -15.40
CA PRO A 158 14.52 -7.93 -16.72
C PRO A 158 13.41 -8.46 -17.65
N GLN A 159 12.33 -9.00 -17.06
CA GLN A 159 11.14 -9.49 -17.78
C GLN A 159 9.92 -8.57 -17.60
N PHE A 160 10.16 -7.26 -17.48
CA PHE A 160 9.11 -6.28 -17.19
C PHE A 160 7.96 -6.34 -18.21
N TRP A 161 8.26 -6.40 -19.50
CA TRP A 161 7.24 -6.39 -20.54
C TRP A 161 6.42 -7.68 -20.55
N GLU A 162 7.05 -8.83 -20.33
CA GLU A 162 6.35 -10.12 -20.24
C GLU A 162 5.38 -10.17 -19.06
N ILE A 163 5.74 -9.53 -17.94
CA ILE A 163 4.85 -9.37 -16.78
C ILE A 163 3.66 -8.48 -17.14
N MET A 164 3.91 -7.33 -17.75
CA MET A 164 2.85 -6.38 -18.12
C MET A 164 1.90 -6.97 -19.17
N ASP A 165 2.43 -7.65 -20.19
CA ASP A 165 1.67 -8.35 -21.21
C ASP A 165 0.80 -9.45 -20.59
N TYR A 166 1.35 -10.21 -19.63
CA TYR A 166 0.59 -11.22 -18.91
C TYR A 166 -0.54 -10.60 -18.07
N ALA A 167 -0.23 -9.59 -17.26
CA ALA A 167 -1.22 -8.91 -16.44
C ALA A 167 -2.37 -8.33 -17.29
N LYS A 168 -2.07 -7.78 -18.47
CA LYS A 168 -3.11 -7.25 -19.38
C LYS A 168 -3.96 -8.34 -20.03
N SER A 169 -3.45 -9.56 -20.14
CA SER A 169 -4.21 -10.70 -20.68
C SER A 169 -5.27 -11.26 -19.72
N LEU A 170 -5.19 -10.88 -18.44
CA LEU A 170 -6.10 -11.31 -17.38
C LEU A 170 -7.33 -10.39 -17.28
N PRO A 171 -8.44 -10.85 -16.67
CA PRO A 171 -9.66 -10.06 -16.51
C PRO A 171 -9.56 -9.00 -15.40
N ILE A 172 -8.43 -8.27 -15.35
CA ILE A 172 -8.21 -7.16 -14.41
C ILE A 172 -8.92 -5.92 -14.97
N ARG A 173 -9.82 -5.33 -14.18
CA ARG A 173 -10.64 -4.19 -14.61
C ARG A 173 -9.80 -2.94 -14.82
N HIS A 174 -8.83 -2.68 -13.94
CA HIS A 174 -7.89 -1.56 -14.03
C HIS A 174 -6.48 -1.94 -13.57
N LEU A 175 -5.48 -1.73 -14.43
CA LEU A 175 -4.08 -2.05 -14.15
C LEU A 175 -3.31 -0.76 -13.86
N MET A 176 -2.45 -0.77 -12.85
CA MET A 176 -1.61 0.38 -12.52
C MET A 176 -0.14 -0.03 -12.47
N LEU A 177 0.74 0.90 -12.84
CA LEU A 177 2.18 0.75 -12.66
C LEU A 177 2.68 1.75 -11.61
N ASN A 178 3.17 1.24 -10.47
CA ASN A 178 3.81 2.06 -9.45
C ASN A 178 5.30 2.24 -9.78
N THR A 179 5.75 3.48 -9.97
CA THR A 179 7.12 3.75 -10.42
C THR A 179 7.63 5.09 -9.91
N ASN A 180 8.95 5.19 -9.75
CA ASN A 180 9.66 6.45 -9.52
C ASN A 180 9.81 7.30 -10.80
N GLY A 181 9.44 6.77 -11.96
CA GLY A 181 9.40 7.53 -13.22
C GLY A 181 10.75 7.74 -13.89
N ILE A 182 11.87 7.26 -13.34
CA ILE A 182 13.21 7.44 -13.94
C ILE A 182 13.27 6.87 -15.36
N LYS A 183 12.71 5.67 -15.57
CA LYS A 183 12.72 5.03 -16.90
C LYS A 183 11.86 5.80 -17.91
N ILE A 184 10.69 6.27 -17.48
CA ILE A 184 9.76 7.09 -18.27
C ILE A 184 10.41 8.42 -18.67
N ALA A 185 11.10 9.08 -17.75
CA ALA A 185 11.79 10.35 -18.02
C ALA A 185 12.89 10.21 -19.08
N LYS A 186 13.64 9.10 -19.04
CA LYS A 186 14.81 8.87 -19.90
C LYS A 186 14.47 8.36 -21.30
N ASP A 187 13.28 7.79 -21.48
CA ASP A 187 12.94 7.03 -22.68
C ASP A 187 11.46 7.23 -23.05
N ILE A 188 11.19 8.09 -24.04
CA ILE A 188 9.82 8.34 -24.49
C ILE A 188 9.21 7.11 -25.16
N ALA A 189 10.01 6.27 -25.84
CA ALA A 189 9.51 5.04 -26.45
C ALA A 189 9.01 4.04 -25.38
N PHE A 190 9.57 4.09 -24.17
CA PHE A 190 9.04 3.35 -23.02
C PHE A 190 7.62 3.82 -22.66
N ALA A 191 7.39 5.14 -22.62
CA ALA A 191 6.06 5.71 -22.36
C ALA A 191 5.07 5.39 -23.49
N GLU A 192 5.50 5.44 -24.75
CA GLU A 192 4.71 5.03 -25.92
C GLU A 192 4.31 3.55 -25.83
N ARG A 193 5.23 2.66 -25.44
CA ARG A 193 4.92 1.25 -25.23
C ARG A 193 3.94 1.06 -24.09
N LEU A 194 4.11 1.73 -22.95
CA LEU A 194 3.16 1.70 -21.85
C LEU A 194 1.76 2.16 -22.26
N LYS A 195 1.66 3.16 -23.14
CA LYS A 195 0.38 3.67 -23.65
C LYS A 195 -0.43 2.58 -24.37
N THR A 196 0.22 1.58 -24.97
CA THR A 196 -0.46 0.46 -25.65
C THR A 196 -1.33 -0.40 -24.72
N TYR A 197 -1.15 -0.31 -23.40
CA TYR A 197 -2.02 -0.99 -22.43
C TYR A 197 -3.32 -0.23 -22.11
N SER A 198 -3.53 0.96 -22.67
CA SER A 198 -4.83 1.66 -22.59
C SER A 198 -5.92 0.93 -23.40
N PRO A 199 -7.21 1.01 -23.02
CA PRO A 199 -7.78 1.70 -21.85
C PRO A 199 -7.57 0.92 -20.54
N ASN A 200 -7.99 1.51 -19.42
CA ASN A 200 -7.92 0.93 -18.07
C ASN A 200 -6.49 0.61 -17.61
N PHE A 201 -5.57 1.51 -17.93
CA PHE A 201 -4.19 1.48 -17.48
C PHE A 201 -3.74 2.88 -17.08
N GLU A 202 -3.04 2.97 -15.95
CA GLU A 202 -2.50 4.25 -15.47
C GLU A 202 -1.17 4.11 -14.75
N ILE A 203 -0.47 5.24 -14.67
CA ILE A 203 0.80 5.36 -13.95
C ILE A 203 0.54 5.93 -12.56
N TYR A 204 0.98 5.20 -11.53
CA TYR A 204 1.03 5.64 -10.15
C TYR A 204 2.43 6.19 -9.87
N LEU A 205 2.60 7.50 -10.11
CA LEU A 205 3.90 8.15 -10.16
C LEU A 205 4.26 8.74 -8.79
N GLN A 206 5.38 8.29 -8.26
CA GLN A 206 5.98 8.82 -7.04
C GLN A 206 6.40 10.30 -7.24
N PHE A 207 5.79 11.22 -6.50
CA PHE A 207 6.05 12.66 -6.56
C PHE A 207 5.84 13.33 -5.19
N ASP A 208 6.88 13.80 -4.50
CA ASP A 208 6.74 14.34 -3.13
C ASP A 208 6.77 15.87 -3.03
N SER A 209 7.63 16.51 -3.83
CA SER A 209 7.94 17.92 -3.70
C SER A 209 8.63 18.44 -4.96
N PHE A 210 8.61 19.76 -5.13
CA PHE A 210 9.40 20.51 -6.10
C PHE A 210 10.74 20.99 -5.51
N GLU A 211 10.94 20.87 -4.21
CA GLU A 211 12.13 21.33 -3.50
C GLU A 211 13.17 20.21 -3.37
N ASN A 212 14.39 20.42 -3.90
CA ASN A 212 15.43 19.40 -3.89
C ASN A 212 15.82 18.97 -2.46
N SER A 213 15.86 19.88 -1.49
CA SER A 213 16.14 19.55 -0.08
C SER A 213 15.22 18.45 0.45
N VAL A 214 13.92 18.56 0.17
CA VAL A 214 12.91 17.56 0.54
C VAL A 214 13.14 16.24 -0.19
N LEU A 215 13.57 16.28 -1.46
CA LEU A 215 13.84 15.06 -2.23
C LEU A 215 15.10 14.34 -1.75
N GLN A 216 16.13 15.07 -1.35
CA GLN A 216 17.30 14.49 -0.72
C GLN A 216 16.95 13.81 0.60
N GLU A 217 16.12 14.44 1.43
CA GLU A 217 15.69 13.84 2.69
C GLU A 217 14.82 12.59 2.49
N LEU A 218 13.80 12.67 1.63
CA LEU A 218 12.83 11.59 1.47
C LEU A 218 13.34 10.45 0.57
N ARG A 219 14.09 10.79 -0.49
CA ARG A 219 14.47 9.87 -1.58
C ARG A 219 15.99 9.67 -1.71
N GLY A 220 16.81 10.48 -1.05
CA GLY A 220 18.26 10.39 -1.15
C GLY A 220 18.82 10.79 -2.52
N ALA A 221 18.04 11.52 -3.33
CA ALA A 221 18.43 11.92 -4.68
C ALA A 221 17.70 13.19 -5.15
N ASP A 222 18.32 13.93 -6.07
CA ASP A 222 17.65 15.01 -6.80
C ASP A 222 16.85 14.40 -7.96
N LEU A 223 15.52 14.48 -7.86
CA LEU A 223 14.59 13.92 -8.85
C LEU A 223 13.75 14.99 -9.54
N ASN A 224 14.05 16.28 -9.35
CA ASN A 224 13.23 17.37 -9.88
C ASN A 224 13.11 17.32 -11.42
N HIS A 225 14.26 17.31 -12.10
CA HIS A 225 14.29 17.22 -13.56
C HIS A 225 13.70 15.90 -14.06
N ILE A 226 13.98 14.79 -13.36
CA ILE A 226 13.45 13.48 -13.72
C ILE A 226 11.92 13.49 -13.69
N ARG A 227 11.31 13.97 -12.61
CA ARG A 227 9.85 14.00 -12.47
C ARG A 227 9.19 14.94 -13.47
N ALA A 228 9.77 16.12 -13.68
CA ALA A 228 9.28 17.06 -14.69
C ALA A 228 9.30 16.43 -16.09
N GLN A 229 10.40 15.77 -16.47
CA GLN A 229 10.49 15.10 -17.77
C GLN A 229 9.59 13.88 -17.87
N ALA A 230 9.43 13.09 -16.80
CA ALA A 230 8.50 11.97 -16.77
C ALA A 230 7.06 12.44 -17.03
N ILE A 231 6.62 13.50 -16.34
CA ILE A 231 5.29 14.10 -16.54
C ILE A 231 5.15 14.62 -17.98
N ALA A 232 6.17 15.30 -18.52
CA ALA A 232 6.14 15.78 -19.90
C ALA A 232 5.97 14.62 -20.91
N ASN A 233 6.73 13.53 -20.75
CA ASN A 233 6.63 12.35 -21.62
C ASN A 233 5.25 11.67 -21.50
N LEU A 234 4.72 11.53 -20.28
CA LEU A 234 3.39 10.95 -20.04
C LEU A 234 2.27 11.80 -20.64
N ASN A 235 2.37 13.13 -20.55
CA ASN A 235 1.44 14.06 -21.17
C ASN A 235 1.52 14.00 -22.70
N ALA A 236 2.73 13.88 -23.28
CA ALA A 236 2.92 13.79 -24.72
C ALA A 236 2.19 12.59 -25.35
N VAL A 237 2.11 11.46 -24.63
CA VAL A 237 1.37 10.26 -25.05
C VAL A 237 -0.06 10.18 -24.49
N ASN A 238 -0.49 11.20 -23.75
CA ASN A 238 -1.78 11.28 -23.07
C ASN A 238 -2.10 10.01 -22.24
N LEU A 239 -1.18 9.64 -21.34
CA LEU A 239 -1.34 8.49 -20.45
C LEU A 239 -1.80 8.94 -19.06
N SER A 240 -2.88 8.31 -18.55
CA SER A 240 -3.43 8.60 -17.22
C SER A 240 -2.34 8.45 -16.15
N THR A 241 -2.22 9.44 -15.28
CA THR A 241 -1.17 9.51 -14.26
C THR A 241 -1.73 10.06 -12.96
N THR A 242 -1.52 9.31 -11.88
CA THR A 242 -1.81 9.73 -10.49
C THR A 242 -0.49 10.09 -9.81
N LEU A 243 -0.40 11.29 -9.23
CA LEU A 243 0.77 11.71 -8.46
C LEU A 243 0.61 11.30 -6.99
N VAL A 244 1.69 10.76 -6.41
CA VAL A 244 1.65 10.09 -5.11
C VAL A 244 2.74 10.65 -4.20
N VAL A 245 2.31 11.24 -3.09
CA VAL A 245 3.15 12.01 -2.18
C VAL A 245 3.36 11.23 -0.89
N THR A 246 4.62 11.10 -0.45
CA THR A 246 4.92 10.74 0.93
C THR A 246 5.03 12.01 1.77
N LEU A 247 4.27 12.07 2.87
CA LEU A 247 4.31 13.18 3.83
C LEU A 247 5.12 12.79 5.06
N GLN A 248 6.05 13.66 5.46
CA GLN A 248 6.81 13.55 6.69
C GLN A 248 6.59 14.83 7.50
N LYS A 249 6.42 14.67 8.82
CA LYS A 249 6.36 15.81 9.74
C LYS A 249 7.78 16.41 9.87
N GLY A 250 7.90 17.70 9.54
CA GLY A 250 9.12 18.50 9.76
C GLY A 250 9.34 18.87 11.22
#